data_AF-A0A934KGH3-F1
#
_entry.id   AF-A0A934KGH3-F1
#
_cell.length_a   1.000
_cell.length_b   1.000
_cell.length_c   1.000
_cell.angle_alpha   90.00
_cell.angle_beta   90.00
_cell.angle_gamma   90.00
#
_symmetry.space_group_name_H-M   'P 1'
#
loop_
_entity.id
_entity.type
_entity.pdbx_description
1 polymer ?
#
loop_
_entity_poly.entity_id
_entity_poly.type
_entity_poly.pdbx_seq_one_letter_code
_entity_poly.pdbx_strand_id
1 'polypeptide(L)' 'MVIVLHTKVSVTSIVEDVNGAPGLDYDLDASGQAEFYSLGKKATGTWSSTARKAPLDFKLADGSKLSLPRALVWVDVVP' A
#
# COMPACT_ATOMS: atom_id res chain seq x y z
N MET A 1 3.88 -3.48 -13.29
CA MET A 1 3.38 -4.26 -12.13
C MET A 1 2.38 -3.40 -11.39
N VAL A 2 1.31 -3.99 -10.85
CA VAL A 2 0.34 -3.27 -9.98
C VAL A 2 0.39 -3.91 -8.60
N ILE A 3 0.39 -3.07 -7.57
CA ILE A 3 0.36 -3.49 -6.17
C ILE A 3 -0.86 -2.85 -5.52
N VAL A 4 -1.69 -3.65 -4.87
CA VAL A 4 -2.79 -3.14 -4.03
C VAL A 4 -2.35 -3.27 -2.57
N LEU A 5 -2.29 -2.16 -1.85
CA LEU A 5 -1.93 -2.09 -0.43
C LEU A 5 -3.18 -1.89 0.41
N HIS A 6 -3.50 -2.86 1.25
CA HIS A 6 -4.54 -2.71 2.25
C HIS A 6 -3.94 -2.06 3.49
N THR A 7 -4.46 -0.90 3.87
CA THR A 7 -4.01 -0.17 5.06
C THR A 7 -5.17 0.33 5.90
N LYS A 8 -4.89 0.58 7.18
CA LYS A 8 -5.85 1.23 8.05
C LYS A 8 -6.07 2.67 7.59
N VAL A 9 -7.34 3.04 7.48
CA VAL A 9 -7.78 4.40 7.16
C VAL A 9 -8.54 4.99 8.34
N SER A 10 -8.29 6.27 8.64
CA SER A 10 -9.03 7.01 9.65
C SER A 10 -9.56 8.33 9.10
N VAL A 11 -10.74 8.74 9.57
CA VAL A 11 -11.34 10.03 9.21
C VAL A 11 -10.71 11.11 10.08
N THR A 12 -10.20 12.16 9.43
CA THR A 12 -9.58 13.30 10.11
C THR A 12 -10.61 14.39 10.43
N SER A 13 -10.20 15.38 11.23
CA SER A 13 -11.00 16.59 11.46
C SER A 13 -10.76 17.69 10.40
N ILE A 14 -9.90 17.43 9.40
CA ILE A 14 -9.58 18.37 8.33
C ILE A 14 -10.65 18.26 7.26
N VAL A 15 -11.22 19.39 6.82
CA VAL A 15 -12.14 19.43 5.67
C VAL A 15 -11.31 19.59 4.40
N GLU A 16 -11.42 18.63 3.47
CA GLU A 16 -10.61 18.59 2.25
C GLU A 16 -11.33 19.16 1.01
N ASP A 17 -12.67 19.20 1.01
CA ASP A 17 -13.44 19.70 -0.12
C ASP A 17 -14.39 20.86 0.24
N VAL A 18 -14.85 21.56 -0.80
CA VAL A 18 -15.79 22.70 -0.67
C VAL A 18 -17.17 22.30 -0.13
N ASN A 19 -17.49 21.01 -0.16
CA ASN A 19 -18.77 20.47 0.30
C ASN A 19 -18.71 19.97 1.76
N GLY A 20 -17.55 20.09 2.43
CA GLY A 20 -17.40 19.73 3.84
C GLY A 20 -16.94 18.29 4.09
N ALA A 21 -16.50 17.53 3.09
CA ALA A 21 -16.04 16.17 3.31
C ALA A 21 -14.74 16.16 4.16
N PRO A 22 -14.68 15.34 5.21
CA PRO A 22 -13.47 15.20 6.00
C PRO A 22 -12.40 14.43 5.23
N GLY A 23 -11.15 14.81 5.41
CA GLY A 23 -10.00 14.13 4.85
C GLY A 23 -9.78 12.75 5.45
N LEU A 24 -9.17 11.87 4.67
CA LEU A 24 -8.83 10.51 5.06
C LEU A 24 -7.32 10.40 5.30
N ASP A 25 -6.94 9.84 6.44
CA ASP A 25 -5.55 9.52 6.77
C ASP A 25 -5.30 8.03 6.59
N TYR A 26 -4.36 7.70 5.69
CA TYR A 26 -3.95 6.35 5.35
C TYR A 26 -2.64 6.04 6.09
N ASP A 27 -2.64 5.03 6.97
CA ASP A 27 -1.47 4.71 7.79
C ASP A 27 -0.41 3.96 6.96
N LEU A 28 0.51 4.71 6.34
CA LEU A 28 1.63 4.16 5.57
C LEU A 28 2.90 3.93 6.40
N ASP A 29 2.85 4.24 7.70
CA ASP A 29 3.94 4.00 8.65
C ASP A 29 3.80 2.64 9.38
N ALA A 30 2.85 1.82 8.94
CA ALA A 30 2.51 0.53 9.52
C ALA A 30 2.84 -0.65 8.59
N SER A 31 2.00 -1.69 8.65
CA SER A 31 2.08 -2.88 7.81
C SER A 31 0.68 -3.39 7.50
N GLY A 32 0.54 -4.13 6.41
CA GLY A 32 -0.76 -4.64 5.97
C GLY A 32 -0.65 -5.73 4.92
N GLN A 33 -1.82 -6.18 4.46
CA GLN A 33 -1.92 -7.15 3.36
C GLN A 33 -1.66 -6.47 2.03
N ALA A 34 -1.10 -7.22 1.08
CA ALA A 34 -0.82 -6.74 -0.27
C ALA A 34 -1.19 -7.78 -1.32
N GLU A 35 -1.60 -7.28 -2.48
CA GLU A 35 -1.83 -8.09 -3.67
C GLU A 35 -0.92 -7.58 -4.79
N PHE A 36 -0.27 -8.51 -5.49
CA PHE A 36 0.72 -8.22 -6.51
C PHE A 36 0.26 -8.77 -7.85
N TYR A 37 0.15 -7.91 -8.84
CA TYR A 37 -0.28 -8.25 -10.19
C TYR A 37 0.84 -7.98 -11.19
N SER A 38 1.29 -9.04 -11.87
CA SER A 38 2.35 -8.96 -12.87
C SER A 38 2.17 -10.03 -13.93
N LEU A 39 2.35 -9.65 -15.19
CA LEU A 39 2.28 -10.58 -16.34
C LEU A 39 1.00 -11.45 -16.35
N GLY A 40 -0.14 -10.85 -16.00
CA GLY A 40 -1.44 -11.56 -15.94
C GLY A 40 -1.60 -12.50 -14.74
N LYS A 41 -0.66 -12.54 -13.80
CA LYS A 41 -0.71 -13.36 -12.59
C LYS A 41 -0.93 -12.52 -11.35
N LYS A 42 -1.64 -13.11 -10.38
CA LYS A 42 -1.85 -12.57 -9.03
C LYS A 42 -1.01 -13.35 -8.02
N ALA A 43 -0.40 -12.65 -7.08
CA ALA A 43 0.16 -13.19 -5.85
C ALA A 43 -0.33 -12.37 -4.65
N THR A 44 -0.35 -12.97 -3.46
CA THR A 44 -0.69 -12.30 -2.21
C THR A 44 0.53 -12.23 -1.29
N GLY A 45 0.48 -11.33 -0.32
CA GLY A 45 1.51 -11.21 0.69
C GLY A 45 1.30 -9.99 1.57
N THR A 46 2.38 -9.38 2.03
CA THR A 46 2.33 -8.24 2.95
C THR A 46 3.24 -7.11 2.52
N TRP A 47 2.91 -5.92 3.02
CA TRP A 47 3.76 -4.74 2.96
C TRP A 47 4.06 -4.25 4.38
N SER A 48 5.21 -3.60 4.56
CA SER A 48 5.56 -2.94 5.82
C SER A 48 6.46 -1.74 5.58
N SER A 49 6.31 -0.71 6.39
CA SER A 49 7.26 0.40 6.51
C SER A 49 8.13 0.21 7.75
N THR A 50 9.44 0.43 7.62
CA THR A 50 10.39 0.37 8.76
C THR A 50 10.72 1.76 9.30
N ALA A 51 10.46 2.80 8.52
CA ALA A 51 10.62 4.20 8.89
C ALA A 51 9.87 5.08 7.87
N ARG A 52 9.42 6.26 8.31
CA ARG A 52 8.62 7.21 7.51
C ARG A 52 9.19 7.63 6.15
N LYS A 53 10.49 7.48 5.95
CA LYS A 53 11.19 7.82 4.69
C LYS A 53 11.84 6.60 4.01
N ALA A 54 11.68 5.41 4.60
CA ALA A 54 12.22 4.20 4.02
C ALA A 54 11.29 3.70 2.90
N PRO A 55 11.83 3.01 1.88
CA PRO A 55 11.01 2.26 0.95
C PRO A 55 10.17 1.21 1.68
N LEU A 56 8.98 0.92 1.15
CA LEU A 56 8.16 -0.20 1.63
C LEU A 56 8.86 -1.53 1.36
N ASP A 57 8.84 -2.42 2.35
CA ASP A 57 9.24 -3.81 2.19
C ASP A 57 8.02 -4.66 1.81
N PHE A 58 8.21 -5.53 0.82
CA PHE A 58 7.18 -6.47 0.36
C PHE A 58 7.62 -7.91 0.58
N LYS A 59 6.70 -8.74 1.05
CA LYS A 59 6.87 -10.19 1.17
C LYS A 59 5.71 -10.91 0.50
N LEU A 60 5.99 -12.05 -0.12
CA LEU A 60 4.95 -12.95 -0.60
C LEU A 60 4.38 -13.77 0.57
N ALA A 61 3.24 -14.44 0.34
CA ALA A 61 2.58 -15.27 1.34
C ALA A 61 3.46 -16.40 1.91
N ASP A 62 4.48 -16.84 1.16
CA ASP A 62 5.48 -17.81 1.60
C ASP A 62 6.62 -17.20 2.46
N GLY A 63 6.56 -15.90 2.72
CA GLY A 63 7.54 -15.15 3.50
C GLY A 63 8.77 -14.69 2.70
N SER A 64 8.89 -15.07 1.42
CA SER A 64 9.98 -14.62 0.56
C SER A 64 9.89 -13.13 0.27
N LYS A 65 11.05 -12.46 0.18
CA LYS A 65 11.10 -11.04 -0.16
C LYS A 65 10.72 -10.85 -1.64
N LEU A 66 9.77 -9.94 -1.89
CA LEU A 66 9.41 -9.54 -3.24
C LEU A 66 10.25 -8.33 -3.67
N SER A 67 11.10 -8.54 -4.67
CA SER A 67 11.85 -7.46 -5.32
C SER A 67 11.03 -6.83 -6.43
N LEU A 68 10.94 -5.50 -6.43
CA LEU A 68 10.27 -4.77 -7.49
C LEU A 68 11.07 -4.85 -8.81
N PRO A 69 10.40 -4.96 -9.97
CA PRO A 69 11.08 -4.95 -11.25
C PRO A 69 11.67 -3.57 -11.55
N ARG A 70 12.72 -3.53 -12.38
CA ARG A 70 13.28 -2.28 -12.94
C ARG A 70 12.38 -1.74 -14.06
N ALA A 71 11.15 -1.40 -13.72
CA ALA A 71 10.12 -0.92 -14.65
C ALA A 71 9.08 -0.10 -13.88
N LEU A 72 8.07 0.42 -14.59
CA LEU A 72 6.95 1.11 -13.96
C LEU A 72 6.18 0.16 -13.02
N VAL A 73 5.98 0.63 -11.79
CA VAL A 73 5.15 0.00 -10.76
C VAL A 73 4.08 0.99 -10.38
N TRP A 74 2.82 0.55 -10.44
CA TRP A 74 1.68 1.27 -9.90
C TRP A 74 1.35 0.71 -8.53
N VAL A 75 1.11 1.59 -7.56
CA VAL A 75 0.68 1.24 -6.21
C VAL A 75 -0.66 1.91 -5.97
N ASP A 76 -1.66 1.08 -5.69
CA ASP A 76 -3.00 1.49 -5.29
C ASP A 76 -3.14 1.26 -3.78
N VAL A 77 -3.59 2.26 -3.04
CA VAL A 77 -3.71 2.21 -1.58
C VAL A 77 -5.20 2.20 -1.24
N VAL A 78 -5.64 1.15 -0.57
CA VAL A 78 -7.05 0.89 -0.27
C VAL A 78 -7.27 0.65 1.23
N PRO A 79 -8.47 0.93 1.75
CA PRO A 79 -8.83 0.70 3.16
C PRO A 79 -8.91 -0.78 3.57
#